data_AF-K5VY43-F1
#
_entry.id   AF-K5VY43-F1
#
_cell.length_a   1.000
_cell.length_b   1.000
_cell.length_c   1.000
_cell.angle_alpha   90.00
_cell.angle_beta   90.00
_cell.angle_gamma   90.00
#
_symmetry.space_group_name_H-M   'P 1'
#
loop_
_entity.id
_entity.type
_entity.pdbx_description
1 polymer ?
#
loop_
_entity_poly.entity_id
_entity_poly.type
_entity_poly.pdbx_seq_one_letter_code
_entity_poly.pdbx_strand_id
1 'polypeptide(L)'
;MSGPLERAVQDQVWQLPSSATEHVPGILRLCVGMPVMLKHSEATELCAMNGAEGTVYSWDAHEGAEGRLHIDTLFVKLVNPPRHVCLPNLPEDVIPIGSVAEKLECVLPNDSKISIYRQQVHVLQNFAKSDFGSQGRTRPFNLCHLRNCRNQQSMYTCLSRSSSLAGILILDDFDEMKVRGGINGPLCQEF
;
A
#
# COMPACT_ATOMS: atom_id res chain seq x y z
N MET A 1 -5.94 28.43 9.48
CA MET A 1 -5.74 27.08 10.06
C MET A 1 -7.11 26.56 10.43
N SER A 2 -7.58 25.47 9.82
CA SER A 2 -8.78 24.78 10.26
C SER A 2 -8.55 24.25 11.68
N GLY A 3 -9.48 24.50 12.59
CA GLY A 3 -9.40 23.98 13.96
C GLY A 3 -9.37 22.44 14.00
N PRO A 4 -9.12 21.84 15.18
CA PRO A 4 -9.17 20.38 15.34
C PRO A 4 -10.53 19.84 14.89
N LEU A 5 -10.52 18.67 14.23
CA LEU A 5 -11.74 17.97 13.84
C LEU A 5 -12.59 17.66 15.08
N GLU A 6 -13.91 17.70 14.91
CA GLU A 6 -14.82 17.21 15.94
C GLU A 6 -14.52 15.73 16.24
N ARG A 7 -14.54 15.36 17.52
CA ARG A 7 -14.12 14.03 17.99
C ARG A 7 -14.80 12.88 17.25
N ALA A 8 -16.11 12.99 17.05
CA ALA A 8 -16.89 11.97 16.35
C ALA A 8 -16.42 11.77 14.90
N VAL A 9 -16.08 12.86 14.21
CA VAL A 9 -15.56 12.83 12.84
C VAL A 9 -14.13 12.26 12.82
N GLN A 10 -13.30 12.65 13.79
CA GLN A 10 -11.94 12.13 13.94
C GLN A 10 -11.93 10.61 14.14
N ASP A 11 -12.81 10.10 15.02
CA ASP A 11 -12.96 8.65 15.26
C ASP A 11 -13.41 7.90 14.01
N GLN A 12 -14.33 8.46 13.23
CA GLN A 12 -14.73 7.89 11.94
C GLN A 12 -13.57 7.86 10.94
N VAL A 13 -12.86 8.98 10.80
CA VAL A 13 -11.71 9.12 9.88
C VAL A 13 -10.61 8.12 10.18
N TRP A 14 -10.37 7.80 11.46
CA TRP A 14 -9.40 6.79 11.87
C TRP A 14 -9.77 5.36 11.49
N GLN A 15 -11.07 5.07 11.35
CA GLN A 15 -11.58 3.75 10.99
C GLN A 15 -11.79 3.59 9.47
N LEU A 16 -11.59 4.65 8.68
CA LEU A 16 -11.73 4.57 7.23
C LEU A 16 -10.68 3.62 6.63
N PRO A 17 -11.07 2.82 5.62
CA PRO A 17 -10.10 2.04 4.85
C PRO A 17 -9.17 2.99 4.10
N SER A 18 -7.91 2.57 3.87
CA SER A 18 -6.92 3.42 3.18
C SER A 18 -7.36 3.83 1.77
N SER A 19 -8.20 3.03 1.10
CA SER A 19 -8.78 3.38 -0.19
C SER A 19 -9.73 4.59 -0.15
N ALA A 20 -10.26 4.95 1.02
CA ALA A 20 -11.12 6.11 1.21
C ALA A 20 -10.34 7.38 1.63
N THR A 21 -9.01 7.28 1.75
CA THR A 21 -8.14 8.32 2.30
C THR A 21 -6.83 8.45 1.52
N GLU A 22 -6.92 8.42 0.19
CA GLU A 22 -5.77 8.56 -0.73
C GLU A 22 -4.61 7.60 -0.43
N HIS A 23 -4.92 6.40 0.08
CA HIS A 23 -3.96 5.38 0.51
C HIS A 23 -3.09 5.75 1.72
N VAL A 24 -3.46 6.76 2.48
CA VAL A 24 -2.86 7.07 3.80
C VAL A 24 -3.79 6.51 4.87
N PRO A 25 -3.44 5.48 5.66
CA PRO A 25 -4.36 4.89 6.62
C PRO A 25 -4.63 5.84 7.80
N GLY A 26 -5.85 5.78 8.35
CA GLY A 26 -6.23 6.54 9.53
C GLY A 26 -5.43 6.16 10.78
N ILE A 27 -5.26 4.85 10.99
CA ILE A 27 -4.36 4.28 12.00
C ILE A 27 -3.41 3.31 11.30
N LEU A 28 -2.11 3.54 11.45
CA LEU A 28 -1.09 2.65 10.94
C LEU A 28 -0.67 1.67 12.05
N ARG A 29 -1.04 0.39 11.90
CA ARG A 29 -0.61 -0.68 12.81
C ARG A 29 0.66 -1.32 12.28
N LEU A 30 1.74 -1.31 13.06
CA LEU A 30 3.02 -1.87 12.64
C LEU A 30 3.56 -2.85 13.68
N CYS A 31 4.38 -3.78 13.21
CA CYS A 31 5.29 -4.56 14.03
C CYS A 31 6.63 -4.70 13.29
N VAL A 32 7.71 -4.92 14.03
CA VAL A 32 9.03 -5.20 13.43
C VAL A 32 8.93 -6.45 12.55
N GLY A 33 9.54 -6.40 11.36
CA GLY A 33 9.48 -7.43 10.34
C GLY A 33 8.22 -7.41 9.47
N MET A 34 7.24 -6.54 9.75
CA MET A 34 6.03 -6.44 8.95
C MET A 34 6.33 -6.00 7.52
N PRO A 35 5.80 -6.67 6.47
CA PRO A 35 5.93 -6.21 5.11
C PRO A 35 5.14 -4.91 4.89
N VAL A 36 5.82 -3.92 4.33
CA VAL A 36 5.26 -2.60 4.00
C VAL A 36 5.61 -2.22 2.56
N MET A 37 4.87 -1.25 2.05
CA MET A 37 5.09 -0.63 0.75
C MET A 37 5.08 0.89 0.93
N LEU A 38 6.08 1.57 0.36
CA LEU A 38 6.12 3.02 0.33
C LEU A 38 5.03 3.56 -0.59
N LYS A 39 4.35 4.63 -0.17
CA LYS A 39 3.28 5.28 -0.94
C LYS A 39 3.64 6.67 -1.44
N HIS A 40 4.80 7.16 -1.05
CA HIS A 40 5.37 8.41 -1.53
C HIS A 40 6.82 8.15 -1.99
N SER A 41 7.28 8.97 -2.94
CA SER A 41 8.68 8.94 -3.36
C SER A 41 9.46 9.93 -2.51
N GLU A 42 10.28 9.43 -1.61
CA GLU A 42 11.11 10.26 -0.72
C GLU A 42 12.38 10.72 -1.44
N ALA A 43 13.14 9.75 -1.94
CA ALA A 43 14.49 9.98 -2.47
C ALA A 43 14.87 8.88 -3.48
N THR A 44 15.17 9.27 -4.71
CA THR A 44 15.53 8.32 -5.78
C THR A 44 16.88 7.65 -5.47
N GLU A 45 17.79 8.42 -4.87
CA GLU A 45 19.12 7.99 -4.43
C GLU A 45 19.09 7.03 -3.24
N LEU A 46 17.97 6.92 -2.53
CA LEU A 46 17.79 5.93 -1.47
C LEU A 46 16.93 4.75 -1.93
N CYS A 47 16.61 4.67 -3.24
CA CYS A 47 15.65 3.72 -3.78
C CYS A 47 14.26 3.79 -3.08
N ALA A 48 13.98 4.92 -2.43
CA ALA A 48 12.77 5.18 -1.66
C ALA A 48 11.69 5.77 -2.57
N MET A 49 11.20 4.96 -3.51
CA MET A 49 10.19 5.37 -4.49
C MET A 49 8.81 4.81 -4.13
N ASN A 50 7.75 5.46 -4.62
CA ASN A 50 6.39 4.92 -4.50
C ASN A 50 6.31 3.48 -5.06
N GLY A 51 5.76 2.57 -4.27
CA GLY A 51 5.67 1.15 -4.57
C GLY A 51 6.94 0.35 -4.29
N ALA A 52 7.99 0.95 -3.72
CA ALA A 52 9.10 0.19 -3.17
C ALA A 52 8.61 -0.67 -2.00
N GLU A 53 9.07 -1.92 -1.97
CA GLU A 53 8.67 -2.90 -0.95
C GLU A 53 9.76 -3.00 0.11
N GLY A 54 9.34 -3.21 1.36
CA GLY A 54 10.25 -3.29 2.48
C GLY A 54 9.65 -4.04 3.65
N THR A 55 10.43 -4.15 4.71
CA THR A 55 9.99 -4.64 6.02
C THR A 55 10.27 -3.58 7.07
N VAL A 56 9.38 -3.47 8.06
CA VAL A 56 9.58 -2.56 9.19
C VAL A 56 10.82 -3.00 9.97
N TYR A 57 11.81 -2.12 10.11
CA TYR A 57 13.01 -2.37 10.89
C TYR A 57 12.85 -1.87 12.32
N SER A 58 12.50 -0.60 12.49
CA SER A 58 12.24 0.07 13.77
C SER A 58 11.49 1.39 13.52
N TRP A 59 11.16 2.13 14.56
CA TRP A 59 10.60 3.49 14.44
C TRP A 59 10.91 4.31 15.68
N ASP A 60 10.95 5.63 15.48
CA ASP A 60 10.89 6.63 16.55
C ASP A 60 9.47 7.21 16.60
N ALA A 61 8.96 7.42 17.80
CA ALA A 61 7.62 7.94 18.02
C ALA A 61 7.55 8.79 19.28
N HIS A 62 6.61 9.72 19.30
CA HIS A 62 6.26 10.52 20.46
C HIS A 62 4.79 10.33 20.86
N GLU A 63 4.47 10.63 22.11
CA GLU A 63 3.09 10.67 22.59
C GLU A 63 2.48 12.05 22.28
N GLY A 64 1.39 12.07 21.52
CA GLY A 64 0.65 13.28 21.21
C GLY A 64 -0.28 13.71 22.36
N ALA A 65 -0.91 14.89 22.20
CA ALA A 65 -1.79 15.48 23.21
C ALA A 65 -2.99 14.61 23.64
N GLU A 66 -3.29 13.55 22.90
CA GLU A 66 -4.40 12.64 23.16
C GLU A 66 -3.98 11.29 23.75
N GLY A 67 -2.73 11.16 24.21
CA GLY A 67 -2.19 9.90 24.72
C GLY A 67 -2.00 8.83 23.64
N ARG A 68 -1.91 9.25 22.37
CA ARG A 68 -1.68 8.36 21.23
C ARG A 68 -0.26 8.51 20.73
N LEU A 69 0.34 7.40 20.30
CA LEU A 69 1.66 7.40 19.69
C LEU A 69 1.58 7.89 18.24
N HIS A 70 2.44 8.84 17.90
CA HIS A 70 2.67 9.34 16.56
C HIS A 70 4.07 8.96 16.12
N ILE A 71 4.18 8.35 14.94
CA ILE A 71 5.48 7.98 14.36
C ILE A 71 6.12 9.25 13.81
N ASP A 72 7.34 9.54 14.25
CA ASP A 72 8.15 10.63 13.70
C ASP A 72 8.96 10.16 12.51
N THR A 73 9.61 9.00 12.67
CA THR A 73 10.43 8.36 11.63
C THR A 73 10.22 6.85 11.67
N LEU A 74 9.89 6.26 10.52
CA LEU A 74 9.83 4.83 10.33
C LEU A 74 11.09 4.36 9.59
N PHE A 75 11.81 3.40 10.16
CA PHE A 75 12.94 2.77 9.48
C PHE A 75 12.46 1.54 8.73
N VAL A 76 12.69 1.52 7.42
CA VAL A 76 12.25 0.44 6.52
C VAL A 76 13.49 -0.21 5.90
N LYS A 77 13.59 -1.53 6.02
CA LYS A 77 14.56 -2.34 5.27
C LYS A 77 13.98 -2.67 3.89
N LEU A 78 14.58 -2.15 2.82
CA LEU A 78 14.13 -2.38 1.46
C LEU A 78 14.31 -3.84 1.04
N VAL A 79 13.38 -4.35 0.23
CA VAL A 79 13.43 -5.69 -0.36
C VAL A 79 13.87 -5.57 -1.82
N ASN A 80 15.01 -6.17 -2.15
CA ASN A 80 15.59 -6.18 -3.49
C ASN A 80 15.66 -4.77 -4.14
N PRO A 81 16.28 -3.77 -3.48
CA PRO A 81 16.40 -2.45 -4.07
C PRO A 81 17.24 -2.52 -5.36
N PRO A 82 17.02 -1.62 -6.34
CA PRO A 82 17.81 -1.57 -7.58
C PRO A 82 19.32 -1.45 -7.37
N ARG A 83 19.71 -0.84 -6.24
CA ARG A 83 21.09 -0.81 -5.74
C ARG A 83 21.07 -0.85 -4.22
N HIS A 84 22.12 -1.40 -3.62
CA HIS A 84 22.26 -1.38 -2.17
C HIS A 84 22.43 0.06 -1.65
N VAL A 85 21.79 0.34 -0.52
CA VAL A 85 21.81 1.63 0.15
C VAL A 85 22.44 1.45 1.52
N CYS A 86 23.46 2.23 1.84
CA CYS A 86 24.11 2.20 3.15
C CYS A 86 24.21 3.63 3.66
N LEU A 87 23.39 3.95 4.67
CA LEU A 87 23.41 5.25 5.34
C LEU A 87 24.29 5.18 6.59
N PRO A 88 25.02 6.25 6.92
CA PRO A 88 25.81 6.28 8.15
C PRO A 88 24.94 5.95 9.38
N ASN A 89 25.42 5.04 10.22
CA ASN A 89 24.75 4.56 11.44
C ASN A 89 23.47 3.75 11.22
N LEU A 90 23.18 3.33 10.00
CA LEU A 90 22.09 2.39 9.71
C LEU A 90 22.62 1.11 9.07
N PRO A 91 21.95 -0.04 9.29
CA PRO A 91 22.27 -1.26 8.54
C PRO A 91 22.04 -1.08 7.03
N GLU A 92 22.63 -1.98 6.26
CA GLU A 92 22.42 -2.04 4.81
C GLU A 92 20.94 -2.18 4.45
N ASP A 93 20.54 -1.42 3.42
CA ASP A 93 19.20 -1.28 2.85
C ASP A 93 18.14 -0.74 3.81
N VAL A 94 18.53 -0.25 4.99
CA VAL A 94 17.64 0.42 5.93
C VAL A 94 17.61 1.92 5.65
N ILE A 95 16.41 2.45 5.39
CA ILE A 95 16.17 3.87 5.10
C ILE A 95 15.19 4.48 6.11
N PRO A 96 15.38 5.75 6.51
CA PRO A 96 14.40 6.48 7.31
C PRO A 96 13.29 7.07 6.43
N ILE A 97 12.05 6.96 6.89
CA ILE A 97 10.86 7.57 6.28
C ILE A 97 10.26 8.51 7.32
N GLY A 98 10.36 9.81 7.10
CA GLY A 98 9.83 10.83 8.01
C GLY A 98 8.31 10.94 7.92
N SER A 99 7.67 11.39 9.01
CA SER A 99 6.28 11.81 8.96
C SER A 99 6.14 13.11 8.18
N VAL A 100 5.16 13.16 7.28
CA VAL A 100 4.88 14.36 6.47
C VAL A 100 3.46 14.81 6.76
N ALA A 101 3.27 16.13 6.89
CA ALA A 101 1.96 16.73 7.03
C ALA A 101 1.41 17.10 5.64
N GLU A 102 0.36 16.41 5.21
CA GLU A 102 -0.28 16.65 3.92
C GLU A 102 -1.78 16.88 4.06
N LYS A 103 -2.32 17.64 3.12
CA LYS A 103 -3.77 17.83 2.96
C LYS A 103 -4.30 16.69 2.10
N LEU A 104 -5.30 15.96 2.59
CA LEU A 104 -5.93 14.85 1.87
C LEU A 104 -7.46 14.95 1.92
N GLU A 105 -8.12 14.33 0.95
CA GLU A 105 -9.56 14.14 0.91
C GLU A 105 -9.95 12.78 1.49
N CYS A 106 -10.86 12.78 2.47
CA CYS A 106 -11.49 11.57 3.01
C CYS A 106 -12.90 11.43 2.46
N VAL A 107 -13.25 10.23 2.00
CA VAL A 107 -14.64 9.85 1.67
C VAL A 107 -15.25 9.17 2.88
N LEU A 108 -16.26 9.80 3.49
CA LEU A 108 -16.99 9.25 4.63
C LEU A 108 -17.99 8.17 4.19
N PRO A 109 -18.51 7.32 5.12
CA PRO A 109 -19.45 6.25 4.76
C PRO A 109 -20.79 6.72 4.15
N ASN A 110 -21.11 8.00 4.29
CA ASN A 110 -22.28 8.64 3.67
C ASN A 110 -21.94 9.30 2.31
N ASP A 111 -20.83 8.93 1.69
CA ASP A 111 -20.25 9.49 0.46
C ASP A 111 -19.89 10.99 0.52
N SER A 112 -20.04 11.64 1.67
CA SER A 112 -19.58 13.01 1.84
C SER A 112 -18.06 13.07 1.89
N LYS A 113 -17.51 14.15 1.34
CA LYS A 113 -16.07 14.38 1.26
C LYS A 113 -15.66 15.46 2.26
N ILE A 114 -14.63 15.17 3.04
CA ILE A 114 -14.03 16.13 3.95
C ILE A 114 -12.54 16.25 3.63
N SER A 115 -12.00 17.46 3.71
CA SER A 115 -10.58 17.69 3.54
C SER A 115 -9.93 17.91 4.90
N ILE A 116 -8.88 17.14 5.18
CA ILE A 116 -8.16 17.17 6.46
C ILE A 116 -6.67 17.35 6.22
N TYR A 117 -5.97 17.84 7.24
CA TYR A 117 -4.51 17.72 7.31
C TYR A 117 -4.15 16.52 8.16
N ARG A 118 -3.28 15.65 7.64
CA ARG A 118 -2.79 14.47 8.34
C ARG A 118 -1.28 14.48 8.34
N GLN A 119 -0.69 14.26 9.52
CA GLN A 119 0.73 14.00 9.67
C GLN A 119 0.95 12.51 9.91
N GLN A 120 1.61 11.83 8.99
CA GLN A 120 1.86 10.39 9.04
C GLN A 120 3.02 10.01 8.11
N VAL A 121 3.67 8.86 8.36
CA VAL A 121 4.57 8.23 7.38
C VAL A 121 3.78 7.63 6.22
N HIS A 122 4.25 7.80 4.98
CA HIS A 122 3.55 7.31 3.79
C HIS A 122 3.88 5.86 3.45
N VAL A 123 3.34 4.95 4.26
CA VAL A 123 3.45 3.50 4.02
C VAL A 123 2.11 2.79 4.15
N LEU A 124 1.99 1.67 3.46
CA LEU A 124 0.90 0.70 3.63
C LEU A 124 1.43 -0.67 3.99
N GLN A 125 0.64 -1.43 4.74
CA GLN A 125 0.90 -2.86 4.94
C GLN A 125 0.82 -3.58 3.60
N ASN A 126 1.80 -4.45 3.34
CA ASN A 126 1.98 -5.10 2.03
C ASN A 126 1.74 -6.62 2.11
N PHE A 127 0.69 -7.04 2.80
CA PHE A 127 0.28 -8.46 2.87
C PHE A 127 -0.53 -8.89 1.64
N ALA A 128 -1.36 -8.00 1.13
CA ALA A 128 -2.21 -8.24 -0.02
C ALA A 128 -2.16 -7.02 -0.94
N LYS A 129 -2.27 -7.26 -2.25
CA LYS A 129 -2.38 -6.21 -3.27
C LYS A 129 -3.61 -6.48 -4.09
N SER A 130 -4.33 -5.42 -4.46
CA SER A 130 -5.36 -5.52 -5.49
C SER A 130 -4.74 -5.88 -6.84
N ASP A 131 -5.57 -6.35 -7.76
CA ASP A 131 -5.20 -6.55 -9.16
C ASP A 131 -4.55 -5.28 -9.74
N PHE A 132 -5.19 -4.12 -9.54
CA PHE A 132 -4.68 -2.81 -9.94
C PHE A 132 -3.32 -2.50 -9.29
N GLY A 133 -3.20 -2.66 -7.97
CA GLY A 133 -1.96 -2.39 -7.23
C GLY A 133 -0.82 -3.35 -7.57
N SER A 134 -1.13 -4.51 -8.17
CA SER A 134 -0.13 -5.47 -8.63
C SER A 134 0.33 -5.23 -10.07
N GLN A 135 -0.33 -4.36 -10.84
CA GLN A 135 -0.07 -4.22 -12.27
C GLN A 135 1.40 -3.87 -12.57
N GLY A 136 1.98 -4.55 -13.57
CA GLY A 136 3.37 -4.31 -14.00
C GLY A 136 4.45 -4.81 -13.03
N ARG A 137 4.08 -5.62 -12.03
CA ARG A 137 5.04 -6.21 -11.07
C ARG A 137 5.18 -7.71 -11.30
N THR A 138 6.42 -8.17 -11.38
CA THR A 138 6.73 -9.61 -11.39
C THR A 138 6.95 -10.10 -9.97
N ARG A 139 6.36 -11.24 -9.62
CA ARG A 139 6.45 -11.89 -8.31
C ARG A 139 6.93 -13.34 -8.49
N PRO A 140 7.96 -13.78 -7.76
CA PRO A 140 8.40 -15.18 -7.81
C PRO A 140 7.37 -16.14 -7.20
N PHE A 141 6.69 -15.69 -6.15
CA PHE A 141 5.59 -16.38 -5.50
C PHE A 141 4.35 -15.48 -5.52
N ASN A 142 3.28 -15.97 -6.14
CA ASN A 142 2.08 -15.21 -6.43
C ASN A 142 0.84 -15.96 -5.92
N LEU A 143 0.51 -15.72 -4.64
CA LEU A 143 -0.71 -16.20 -4.03
C LEU A 143 -1.87 -15.30 -4.50
N CYS A 144 -2.83 -15.88 -5.21
CA CYS A 144 -3.92 -15.17 -5.87
C CYS A 144 -5.26 -15.61 -5.30
N HIS A 145 -6.08 -14.67 -4.86
CA HIS A 145 -7.47 -14.91 -4.51
C HIS A 145 -8.37 -14.34 -5.60
N LEU A 146 -8.89 -15.20 -6.47
CA LEU A 146 -9.51 -14.79 -7.75
C LEU A 146 -11.03 -14.64 -7.70
N ARG A 147 -11.70 -15.15 -6.66
CA ARG A 147 -13.17 -15.14 -6.50
C ARG A 147 -13.82 -13.78 -6.76
N ASN A 148 -13.23 -12.72 -6.22
CA ASN A 148 -13.75 -11.36 -6.30
C ASN A 148 -13.18 -10.53 -7.47
N CYS A 149 -12.42 -11.14 -8.38
CA CYS A 149 -12.00 -10.46 -9.60
C CYS A 149 -13.22 -10.02 -10.41
N ARG A 150 -13.23 -8.74 -10.84
CA ARG A 150 -14.39 -8.13 -11.51
C ARG A 150 -14.64 -8.73 -12.89
N ASN A 151 -13.58 -8.96 -13.66
CA ASN A 151 -13.64 -9.40 -15.06
C ASN A 151 -12.40 -10.22 -15.44
N GLN A 152 -12.34 -10.65 -16.71
CA GLN A 152 -11.21 -11.39 -17.27
C GLN A 152 -9.88 -10.65 -17.13
N GLN A 153 -9.88 -9.33 -17.34
CA GLN A 153 -8.65 -8.52 -17.26
C GLN A 153 -8.09 -8.49 -15.84
N SER A 154 -8.95 -8.41 -14.81
CA SER A 154 -8.54 -8.54 -13.41
C SER A 154 -7.88 -9.91 -13.14
N MET A 155 -8.49 -11.00 -13.59
CA MET A 155 -7.94 -12.35 -13.42
C MET A 155 -6.60 -12.51 -14.15
N TYR A 156 -6.53 -12.06 -15.40
CA TYR A 156 -5.30 -12.04 -16.17
C TYR A 156 -4.21 -11.21 -15.47
N THR A 157 -4.56 -10.03 -14.96
CA THR A 157 -3.62 -9.14 -14.26
C THR A 157 -3.07 -9.82 -13.01
N CYS A 158 -3.90 -10.49 -12.21
CA CYS A 158 -3.45 -11.25 -11.05
C CYS A 158 -2.52 -12.40 -11.43
N LEU A 159 -2.92 -13.25 -12.39
CA LEU A 159 -2.17 -14.45 -12.76
C LEU A 159 -0.83 -14.13 -13.45
N SER A 160 -0.82 -13.12 -14.33
CA SER A 160 0.36 -12.69 -15.09
C SER A 160 1.40 -11.93 -14.26
N ARG A 161 1.28 -11.89 -12.92
CA ARG A 161 2.34 -11.40 -12.03
C ARG A 161 3.34 -12.48 -11.70
N SER A 162 2.97 -13.75 -11.80
CA SER A 162 3.92 -14.82 -11.50
C SER A 162 4.98 -14.95 -12.58
N SER A 163 6.24 -15.13 -12.20
CA SER A 163 7.32 -15.43 -13.15
C SER A 163 7.31 -16.89 -13.65
N SER A 164 6.57 -17.77 -12.97
CA SER A 164 6.48 -19.19 -13.32
C SER A 164 5.16 -19.80 -12.89
N LEU A 165 4.77 -20.93 -13.50
CA LEU A 165 3.58 -21.68 -13.08
C LEU A 165 3.72 -22.23 -11.65
N ALA A 166 4.91 -22.74 -11.30
CA ALA A 166 5.19 -23.28 -9.96
C ALA A 166 5.11 -22.22 -8.84
N GLY A 167 5.27 -20.94 -9.19
CA GLY A 167 5.12 -19.82 -8.26
C GLY A 167 3.67 -19.41 -8.00
N ILE A 168 2.68 -19.95 -8.75
CA ILE A 168 1.27 -19.58 -8.60
C ILE A 168 0.60 -20.51 -7.58
N LEU A 169 -0.10 -19.89 -6.62
CA LEU A 169 -1.06 -20.59 -5.76
C LEU A 169 -2.39 -19.85 -5.85
N ILE A 170 -3.44 -20.53 -6.32
CA ILE A 170 -4.79 -20.00 -6.33
C ILE A 170 -5.47 -20.38 -5.01
N LEU A 171 -5.91 -19.36 -4.27
CA LEU A 171 -6.66 -19.50 -3.03
C LEU A 171 -8.15 -19.45 -3.35
N ASP A 172 -8.89 -20.42 -2.82
CA ASP A 172 -10.34 -20.57 -3.03
C ASP A 172 -10.73 -20.84 -4.51
N ASP A 173 -12.03 -20.90 -4.76
CA ASP A 173 -12.61 -21.01 -6.09
C ASP A 173 -12.49 -19.71 -6.92
N PHE A 174 -12.80 -19.84 -8.21
CA PHE A 174 -12.91 -18.71 -9.12
C PHE A 174 -13.98 -18.96 -10.18
N ASP A 175 -14.54 -17.88 -10.72
CA ASP A 175 -15.57 -17.95 -11.75
C ASP A 175 -14.94 -18.28 -13.11
N GLU A 176 -15.08 -19.54 -13.55
CA GLU A 176 -14.56 -20.01 -14.84
C GLU A 176 -15.11 -19.21 -16.03
N MET A 177 -16.33 -18.64 -15.92
CA MET A 177 -16.92 -17.84 -16.99
C MET A 177 -16.15 -16.54 -17.19
N LYS A 178 -15.54 -15.98 -16.15
CA LYS A 178 -14.67 -14.79 -16.29
C LYS A 178 -13.33 -15.11 -16.93
N VAL A 179 -12.88 -16.36 -16.88
CA VAL A 179 -11.66 -16.81 -17.57
C VAL A 179 -11.95 -17.14 -19.05
N ARG A 180 -13.09 -17.79 -19.30
CA ARG A 180 -13.48 -18.29 -20.64
C ARG A 180 -14.34 -17.30 -21.44
N GLY A 181 -14.86 -16.25 -20.82
CA GLY A 181 -15.87 -15.34 -21.35
C GLY A 181 -15.43 -14.40 -22.47
N GLY A 182 -14.15 -14.42 -22.85
CA GLY A 182 -13.62 -13.72 -24.01
C GLY A 182 -13.20 -12.28 -23.72
N ILE A 183 -12.14 -11.85 -24.42
CA ILE A 183 -11.68 -10.47 -24.45
C ILE A 183 -12.74 -9.61 -25.15
N ASN A 184 -12.92 -8.37 -24.68
CA ASN A 184 -13.84 -7.42 -25.29
C ASN A 184 -13.53 -7.25 -26.79
N GLY A 185 -14.54 -7.30 -27.66
CA GLY A 185 -14.38 -7.37 -29.12
C GLY A 185 -13.38 -6.38 -29.73
N PRO A 186 -13.36 -5.09 -29.33
CA PRO A 186 -12.37 -4.13 -29.81
C PRO A 186 -10.93 -4.47 -29.40
N LEU A 187 -10.70 -4.97 -28.18
CA LEU A 187 -9.38 -5.38 -27.71
C LEU A 187 -8.84 -6.58 -28.49
N CYS A 188 -9.70 -7.48 -28.97
CA CYS A 188 -9.29 -8.57 -29.87
C CYS A 188 -8.96 -8.11 -31.30
N GLN A 189 -9.38 -6.91 -31.70
CA GLN A 189 -9.08 -6.37 -33.04
C GLN A 189 -7.77 -5.57 -33.05
N GLU A 190 -7.39 -5.00 -31.91
CA GLU A 190 -6.15 -4.23 -31.77
C GLU A 190 -4.89 -5.09 -31.61
N PHE A 191 -5.02 -6.33 -31.13
CA PHE A 191 -3.91 -7.28 -30.85
C PHE A 191 -4.13 -8.63 -31.55
#